data_AF-A0A7R6ZYD9-F1
#
_entry.id   AF-A0A7R6ZYD9-F1
#
_cell.length_a   1.000
_cell.length_b   1.000
_cell.length_c   1.000
_cell.angle_alpha   90.00
_cell.angle_beta   90.00
_cell.angle_gamma   90.00
#
_symmetry.space_group_name_H-M   'P 1'
#
loop_
_entity.id
_entity.type
_entity.pdbx_description
1 polymer ?
#
loop_
_entity_poly.entity_id
_entity_poly.type
_entity_poly.pdbx_seq_one_letter_code
_entity_poly.pdbx_strand_id
1 'polypeptide(L)'
;MKKLVLLSTTAAMLFFSGCATSSSQVRYINHEKAGTSAPVSLGLDYEDINRAAQKLVNSMLKSPYLDRMYRIKMRKEGKPLVLMISDFTNDTTQRLDIDQIVKKIRIALLNSGKFIVTTALRAGGPEDRATMELRKLRKNKEFNQKTIAKQGTVIAPDLSLSGKIIQRTTPLPNGEQRVDYYIQMSLTDVTSGLAFWEGEEVISKAGSSKAAPW
;
A
#
# COMPACT_ATOMS: atom_id res chain seq x y z
N MET A 1 -38.28 80.34 8.45
CA MET A 1 -39.00 79.34 9.26
C MET A 1 -39.24 78.10 8.41
N LYS A 2 -38.89 76.91 8.94
CA LYS A 2 -39.36 75.54 8.59
C LYS A 2 -39.02 75.02 7.16
N LYS A 3 -37.98 74.18 7.03
CA LYS A 3 -37.98 72.68 7.04
C LYS A 3 -38.58 72.05 5.77
N LEU A 4 -37.76 71.36 4.96
CA LEU A 4 -37.71 69.89 4.86
C LEU A 4 -36.61 69.42 3.88
N VAL A 5 -35.88 68.40 4.28
CA VAL A 5 -34.83 67.64 3.57
C VAL A 5 -35.48 66.41 2.92
N LEU A 6 -35.08 66.04 1.69
CA LEU A 6 -35.11 64.65 1.17
C LEU A 6 -34.39 64.61 -0.21
N LEU A 7 -33.14 64.13 -0.29
CA LEU A 7 -32.69 62.75 -0.56
C LEU A 7 -33.01 62.23 -1.99
N SER A 8 -31.98 62.06 -2.82
CA SER A 8 -31.95 61.09 -3.92
C SER A 8 -30.51 60.78 -4.32
N THR A 9 -29.82 60.04 -3.46
CA THR A 9 -28.54 59.37 -3.77
C THR A 9 -28.85 58.04 -4.45
N THR A 10 -28.61 57.97 -5.76
CA THR A 10 -28.76 56.76 -6.57
C THR A 10 -27.65 55.77 -6.20
N ALA A 11 -27.98 54.79 -5.34
CA ALA A 11 -27.09 53.70 -4.96
C ALA A 11 -27.08 52.62 -6.04
N ALA A 12 -25.98 52.50 -6.79
CA ALA A 12 -25.72 51.35 -7.66
C ALA A 12 -25.41 50.12 -6.78
N MET A 13 -26.41 49.27 -6.55
CA MET A 13 -26.20 47.94 -5.98
C MET A 13 -25.51 47.05 -7.02
N LEU A 14 -24.19 46.90 -6.87
CA LEU A 14 -23.43 45.81 -7.47
C LEU A 14 -23.93 44.50 -6.84
N PHE A 15 -24.78 43.77 -7.57
CA PHE A 15 -25.10 42.39 -7.28
C PHE A 15 -23.84 41.54 -7.47
N PHE A 16 -23.07 41.37 -6.41
CA PHE A 16 -22.12 40.25 -6.31
C PHE A 16 -22.95 38.96 -6.17
N SER A 17 -23.40 38.41 -7.30
CA SER A 17 -23.76 37.00 -7.36
C SER A 17 -22.49 36.19 -7.19
N GLY A 18 -22.11 35.94 -5.94
CA GLY A 18 -21.12 34.93 -5.62
C GLY A 18 -21.64 33.60 -6.14
N CYS A 19 -21.11 33.12 -7.26
CA CYS A 19 -21.28 31.74 -7.69
C CYS A 19 -20.70 30.86 -6.58
N ALA A 20 -21.56 30.41 -5.66
CA ALA A 20 -21.26 29.29 -4.79
C ALA A 20 -21.13 28.07 -5.69
N THR A 21 -19.94 27.86 -6.26
CA THR A 21 -19.57 26.56 -6.82
C THR A 21 -19.61 25.60 -5.65
N SER A 22 -20.68 24.83 -5.55
CA SER A 22 -20.75 23.64 -4.69
C SER A 22 -19.65 22.69 -5.16
N SER A 23 -18.42 22.87 -4.67
CA SER A 23 -17.38 21.87 -4.81
C SER A 23 -17.87 20.68 -3.98
N SER A 24 -18.41 19.66 -4.64
CA SER A 24 -18.78 18.42 -3.96
C SER A 24 -17.54 17.90 -3.24
N GLN A 25 -17.51 18.04 -1.91
CA GLN A 25 -16.36 17.68 -1.11
C GLN A 25 -16.09 16.18 -1.29
N VAL A 26 -14.82 15.82 -1.51
CA VAL A 26 -14.46 14.41 -1.62
C VAL A 26 -14.73 13.73 -0.30
N ARG A 27 -15.34 12.55 -0.34
CA ARG A 27 -15.67 11.75 0.83
C ARG A 27 -15.34 10.29 0.62
N TYR A 28 -15.14 9.58 1.71
CA TYR A 28 -15.09 8.13 1.69
C TYR A 28 -16.50 7.55 1.64
N ILE A 29 -16.68 6.44 0.91
CA ILE A 29 -17.96 5.75 0.80
C ILE A 29 -18.14 4.69 1.90
N ASN A 30 -17.05 4.04 2.31
CA ASN A 30 -17.10 3.03 3.37
C ASN A 30 -16.95 3.69 4.75
N HIS A 31 -17.93 3.44 5.63
CA HIS A 31 -18.15 4.13 6.91
C HIS A 31 -17.21 3.71 8.07
N GLU A 32 -16.19 2.87 7.86
CA GLU A 32 -15.19 2.52 8.90
C GLU A 32 -14.16 3.64 9.17
N LYS A 33 -14.63 4.88 9.25
CA LYS A 33 -13.81 6.10 9.33
C LYS A 33 -14.29 7.06 10.39
N ALA A 34 -14.66 6.52 11.55
CA ALA A 34 -14.73 7.32 12.77
C ALA A 34 -13.30 7.79 13.11
N GLY A 35 -12.98 9.05 12.80
CA GLY A 35 -11.75 9.72 13.27
C GLY A 35 -10.64 9.98 12.25
N THR A 36 -10.82 9.72 10.95
CA THR A 36 -9.84 10.12 9.92
C THR A 36 -10.24 11.45 9.28
N SER A 37 -9.25 12.30 8.96
CA SER A 37 -9.45 13.52 8.17
C SER A 37 -10.17 13.22 6.85
N ALA A 38 -11.05 14.13 6.42
CA ALA A 38 -11.73 13.99 5.13
C ALA A 38 -10.70 13.89 3.99
N PRO A 39 -10.94 13.05 2.98
CA PRO A 39 -10.02 12.94 1.85
C PRO A 39 -10.00 14.25 1.08
N VAL A 40 -8.82 14.66 0.63
CA VAL A 40 -8.64 15.90 -0.15
C VAL A 40 -8.76 15.68 -1.66
N SER A 41 -8.57 14.45 -2.13
CA SER A 41 -8.67 14.05 -3.55
C SER A 41 -9.25 12.64 -3.69
N LEU A 42 -9.64 12.28 -4.93
CA LEU A 42 -10.03 10.91 -5.29
C LEU A 42 -8.83 9.95 -5.40
N GLY A 43 -7.60 10.44 -5.31
CA GLY A 43 -6.36 9.64 -5.33
C GLY A 43 -6.17 8.83 -4.04
N LEU A 44 -5.32 7.82 -4.07
CA LEU A 44 -4.79 7.21 -2.86
C LEU A 44 -3.80 8.15 -2.18
N ASP A 45 -4.00 8.38 -0.89
CA ASP A 45 -3.02 9.04 -0.05
C ASP A 45 -2.22 8.03 0.79
N TYR A 46 -1.21 8.56 1.48
CA TYR A 46 -0.33 7.75 2.31
C TYR A 46 -1.07 7.10 3.50
N GLU A 47 -2.05 7.77 4.09
CA GLU A 47 -2.82 7.23 5.22
C GLU A 47 -3.71 6.07 4.79
N ASP A 48 -4.34 6.20 3.63
CA ASP A 48 -5.14 5.17 2.98
C ASP A 48 -4.34 3.88 2.77
N ILE A 49 -3.18 4.00 2.12
CA ILE A 49 -2.32 2.85 1.84
C ILE A 49 -1.81 2.21 3.13
N ASN A 50 -1.35 3.02 4.09
CA ASN A 50 -0.85 2.50 5.36
C ASN A 50 -1.91 1.73 6.14
N ARG A 51 -3.13 2.28 6.20
CA ARG A 51 -4.24 1.65 6.91
C ARG A 51 -4.61 0.32 6.25
N ALA A 52 -4.76 0.30 4.93
CA ALA A 52 -5.06 -0.94 4.21
C ALA A 52 -3.95 -1.98 4.37
N ALA A 53 -2.69 -1.58 4.20
CA ALA A 53 -1.54 -2.47 4.41
C ALA A 53 -1.51 -3.06 5.83
N GLN A 54 -1.77 -2.25 6.86
CA GLN A 54 -1.85 -2.72 8.25
C GLN A 54 -3.00 -3.71 8.46
N LYS A 55 -4.19 -3.42 7.91
CA LYS A 55 -5.33 -4.35 7.99
C LYS A 55 -5.01 -5.69 7.33
N LEU A 56 -4.44 -5.67 6.12
CA LEU A 56 -4.03 -6.87 5.39
C LEU A 56 -2.97 -7.67 6.15
N VAL A 57 -1.91 -7.01 6.65
CA VAL A 57 -0.88 -7.67 7.46
C VAL A 57 -1.48 -8.28 8.73
N ASN A 58 -2.36 -7.55 9.42
CA ASN A 58 -3.01 -8.06 10.62
C ASN A 58 -3.94 -9.25 10.32
N SER A 59 -4.67 -9.21 9.21
CA SER A 59 -5.48 -10.33 8.72
C SER A 59 -4.60 -11.55 8.42
N MET A 60 -3.50 -11.36 7.70
CA MET A 60 -2.52 -12.40 7.39
C MET A 60 -1.94 -13.04 8.65
N LEU A 61 -1.52 -12.24 9.61
CA LEU A 61 -0.93 -12.72 10.87
C LEU A 61 -1.91 -13.51 11.74
N LYS A 62 -3.22 -13.31 11.55
CA LYS A 62 -4.31 -14.08 12.18
C LYS A 62 -4.62 -15.40 11.46
N SER A 63 -4.03 -15.66 10.29
CA SER A 63 -4.26 -16.91 9.56
C SER A 63 -3.87 -18.13 10.42
N PRO A 64 -4.81 -19.05 10.70
CA PRO A 64 -4.50 -20.27 11.45
C PRO A 64 -3.48 -21.18 10.75
N TYR A 65 -3.47 -21.15 9.42
CA TYR A 65 -2.51 -21.92 8.64
C TYR A 65 -1.09 -21.36 8.80
N LEU A 66 -0.93 -20.04 8.71
CA LEU A 66 0.34 -19.38 8.96
C LEU A 66 0.86 -19.66 10.37
N ASP A 67 -0.01 -19.55 11.38
CA ASP A 67 0.39 -19.81 12.76
C ASP A 67 0.87 -21.26 12.96
N ARG A 68 0.17 -22.22 12.35
CA ARG A 68 0.57 -23.63 12.34
C ARG A 68 1.93 -23.82 11.68
N MET A 69 2.16 -23.23 10.50
CA MET A 69 3.46 -23.31 9.81
C MET A 69 4.59 -22.76 10.67
N TYR A 70 4.40 -21.55 11.22
CA TYR A 70 5.37 -20.90 12.10
C TYR A 70 5.71 -21.79 13.30
N ARG A 71 4.70 -22.31 14.01
CA ARG A 71 4.91 -23.19 15.17
C ARG A 71 5.64 -24.49 14.81
N ILE A 72 5.32 -25.09 13.67
CA ILE A 72 6.00 -26.30 13.20
C ILE A 72 7.48 -26.00 12.91
N LYS A 73 7.78 -24.91 12.21
CA LYS A 73 9.15 -24.51 11.88
C LYS A 73 9.94 -24.17 13.15
N MET A 74 9.37 -23.39 14.05
CA MET A 74 10.00 -23.08 15.34
C MET A 74 10.30 -24.33 16.17
N ARG A 75 9.40 -25.32 16.21
CA ARG A 75 9.65 -26.58 16.94
C ARG A 75 10.75 -27.43 16.31
N LYS A 76 10.83 -27.46 14.98
CA LYS A 76 11.81 -28.30 14.25
C LYS A 76 13.19 -27.65 14.14
N GLU A 77 13.23 -26.34 13.92
CA GLU A 77 14.44 -25.61 13.53
C GLU A 77 14.82 -24.48 14.49
N GLY A 78 13.90 -24.05 15.37
CA GLY A 78 14.11 -22.88 16.25
C GLY A 78 14.21 -21.55 15.50
N LYS A 79 13.64 -21.45 14.29
CA LYS A 79 13.81 -20.29 13.40
C LYS A 79 12.47 -19.75 12.87
N PRO A 80 12.35 -18.42 12.67
CA PRO A 80 11.21 -17.82 11.97
C PRO A 80 11.07 -18.30 10.52
N LEU A 81 9.92 -18.00 9.91
CA LEU A 81 9.68 -18.27 8.49
C LEU A 81 10.52 -17.32 7.62
N VAL A 82 11.16 -17.86 6.59
CA VAL A 82 11.88 -17.05 5.60
C VAL A 82 10.91 -16.62 4.51
N LEU A 83 10.71 -15.32 4.38
CA LEU A 83 9.81 -14.71 3.42
C LEU A 83 10.59 -14.07 2.28
N MET A 84 10.21 -14.34 1.04
CA MET A 84 10.57 -13.50 -0.10
C MET A 84 9.44 -12.53 -0.45
N ILE A 85 9.80 -11.37 -0.98
CA ILE A 85 8.85 -10.45 -1.62
C ILE A 85 8.89 -10.72 -3.12
N SER A 86 7.76 -11.12 -3.68
CA SER A 86 7.54 -11.28 -5.12
C SER A 86 7.17 -9.94 -5.76
N ASP A 87 6.36 -9.99 -6.82
CA ASP A 87 5.86 -8.82 -7.52
C ASP A 87 4.76 -8.11 -6.74
N PHE A 88 4.88 -6.78 -6.70
CA PHE A 88 3.82 -5.87 -6.30
C PHE A 88 3.53 -4.95 -7.49
N THR A 89 2.31 -5.03 -8.03
CA THR A 89 1.94 -4.32 -9.25
C THR A 89 1.03 -3.14 -8.94
N ASN A 90 1.33 -1.97 -9.52
CA ASN A 90 0.43 -0.83 -9.55
C ASN A 90 -0.38 -0.84 -10.86
N ASP A 91 -1.66 -1.19 -10.77
CA ASP A 91 -2.64 -1.18 -11.87
C ASP A 91 -3.68 -0.06 -11.61
N THR A 92 -3.15 1.14 -11.38
CA THR A 92 -3.93 2.36 -11.15
C THR A 92 -3.45 3.47 -12.07
N THR A 93 -4.24 4.54 -12.20
CA THR A 93 -3.81 5.72 -12.98
C THR A 93 -2.82 6.58 -12.21
N GLN A 94 -2.68 6.37 -10.89
CA GLN A 94 -1.79 7.13 -10.03
C GLN A 94 -0.38 6.54 -10.03
N ARG A 95 0.65 7.39 -10.11
CA ARG A 95 2.03 6.94 -9.91
C ARG A 95 2.31 6.71 -8.43
N LEU A 96 2.23 5.45 -8.00
CA LEU A 96 2.54 5.04 -6.64
C LEU A 96 3.99 4.54 -6.52
N ASP A 97 4.68 4.94 -5.45
CA ASP A 97 5.95 4.31 -5.06
C ASP A 97 5.64 2.99 -4.33
N ILE A 98 5.56 1.92 -5.11
CA ILE A 98 5.27 0.57 -4.59
C ILE A 98 6.35 0.09 -3.63
N ASP A 99 7.62 0.47 -3.83
CA ASP A 99 8.71 0.05 -2.95
C ASP A 99 8.54 0.63 -1.54
N GLN A 100 8.05 1.87 -1.42
CA GLN A 100 7.70 2.47 -0.14
C GLN A 100 6.60 1.68 0.59
N ILE A 101 5.57 1.24 -0.13
CA ILE A 101 4.45 0.45 0.42
C ILE A 101 4.96 -0.91 0.91
N VAL A 102 5.72 -1.59 0.05
CA VAL A 102 6.33 -2.89 0.35
C VAL A 102 7.26 -2.78 1.55
N LYS A 103 8.06 -1.71 1.67
CA LYS A 103 8.97 -1.51 2.79
C LYS A 103 8.22 -1.45 4.12
N LYS A 104 7.05 -0.82 4.16
CA LYS A 104 6.23 -0.76 5.38
C LYS A 104 5.62 -2.10 5.76
N ILE A 105 5.08 -2.82 4.78
CA ILE A 105 4.59 -4.19 4.99
C ILE A 105 5.73 -5.04 5.54
N ARG A 106 6.92 -4.97 4.93
CA ARG A 106 8.13 -5.67 5.36
C ARG A 106 8.50 -5.35 6.80
N ILE A 107 8.52 -4.07 7.18
CA ILE A 107 8.80 -3.64 8.56
C ILE A 107 7.78 -4.26 9.53
N ALA A 108 6.49 -4.21 9.22
CA ALA A 108 5.45 -4.79 10.07
C ALA A 108 5.62 -6.31 10.23
N LEU A 109 5.98 -7.02 9.16
CA LEU A 109 6.21 -8.48 9.19
C LEU A 109 7.47 -8.85 9.98
N LEU A 110 8.55 -8.10 9.83
CA LEU A 110 9.75 -8.28 10.66
C LEU A 110 9.44 -8.04 12.14
N ASN A 111 8.69 -6.97 12.45
CA ASN A 111 8.30 -6.64 13.83
C ASN A 111 7.36 -7.69 14.46
N SER A 112 6.66 -8.50 13.66
CA SER A 112 5.84 -9.60 14.17
C SER A 112 6.67 -10.72 14.80
N GLY A 113 7.97 -10.80 14.50
CA GLY A 113 8.86 -11.89 14.93
C GLY A 113 8.61 -13.24 14.25
N LYS A 114 7.52 -13.39 13.49
CA LYS A 114 7.20 -14.63 12.77
C LYS A 114 8.01 -14.82 11.49
N PHE A 115 8.62 -13.75 10.97
CA PHE A 115 9.29 -13.73 9.68
C PHE A 115 10.69 -13.13 9.73
N ILE A 116 11.56 -13.65 8.87
CA ILE A 116 12.79 -13.00 8.39
C ILE A 116 12.64 -12.86 6.88
N VAL A 117 13.10 -11.74 6.31
CA VAL A 117 12.93 -11.47 4.88
C VAL A 117 14.26 -11.65 4.15
N THR A 118 14.27 -12.44 3.08
CA THR A 118 15.44 -12.59 2.22
C THR A 118 15.55 -11.42 1.24
N THR A 119 16.71 -10.78 1.17
CA THR A 119 17.06 -9.79 0.14
C THR A 119 17.87 -10.41 -1.00
N ALA A 120 18.29 -11.66 -0.84
CA ALA A 120 19.04 -12.43 -1.84
C ALA A 120 18.17 -12.92 -3.00
N LEU A 121 16.84 -12.84 -2.86
CA LEU A 121 15.87 -13.29 -3.85
C LEU A 121 14.62 -12.39 -3.83
N ARG A 122 14.28 -11.85 -5.00
CA ARG A 122 13.04 -11.15 -5.30
C ARG A 122 12.68 -11.44 -6.77
N ALA A 123 11.41 -11.32 -7.13
CA ALA A 123 10.99 -11.41 -8.52
C ALA A 123 11.71 -10.32 -9.35
N GLY A 124 12.39 -10.72 -10.44
CA GLY A 124 13.24 -9.82 -11.23
C GLY A 124 14.70 -9.68 -10.76
N GLY A 125 15.11 -10.32 -9.66
CA GLY A 125 16.50 -10.39 -9.21
C GLY A 125 16.70 -10.05 -7.72
N PRO A 126 17.91 -10.26 -7.16
CA PRO A 126 18.19 -9.97 -5.75
C PRO A 126 18.07 -8.47 -5.46
N GLU A 127 17.40 -8.12 -4.35
CA GLU A 127 17.36 -6.75 -3.83
C GLU A 127 18.76 -6.33 -3.33
N ASP A 128 19.42 -7.19 -2.55
CA ASP A 128 20.84 -7.04 -2.24
C ASP A 128 21.69 -7.75 -3.30
N ARG A 129 22.12 -6.99 -4.30
CA ARG A 129 23.00 -7.49 -5.36
C ARG A 129 24.37 -7.89 -4.83
N ALA A 130 24.87 -7.23 -3.77
CA ALA A 130 26.21 -7.49 -3.24
C ALA A 130 26.33 -8.92 -2.69
N THR A 131 25.24 -9.46 -2.15
CA THR A 131 25.15 -10.88 -1.75
C THR A 131 25.57 -11.80 -2.90
N MET A 132 25.06 -11.60 -4.12
CA MET A 132 25.43 -12.44 -5.26
C MET A 132 26.79 -12.09 -5.85
N GLU A 133 27.16 -10.80 -5.91
CA GLU A 133 28.47 -10.38 -6.41
C GLU A 133 29.63 -10.91 -5.56
N LEU A 134 29.55 -10.85 -4.22
CA LEU A 134 30.57 -11.40 -3.32
C LEU A 134 30.79 -12.89 -3.54
N ARG A 135 29.73 -13.63 -3.87
CA ARG A 135 29.80 -15.08 -4.14
C ARG A 135 30.47 -15.42 -5.46
N LYS A 136 30.54 -14.48 -6.42
CA LYS A 136 31.31 -14.63 -7.66
C LYS A 136 32.82 -14.52 -7.44
N LEU A 137 33.26 -13.88 -6.34
CA LEU A 137 34.67 -13.71 -5.99
C LEU A 137 35.32 -14.95 -5.35
N ARG A 138 34.59 -16.07 -5.24
CA ARG A 138 35.17 -17.34 -4.79
C ARG A 138 36.31 -17.73 -5.72
N LYS A 139 37.43 -18.20 -5.15
CA LYS A 139 38.68 -18.54 -5.84
C LYS A 139 39.48 -17.32 -6.35
N ASN A 140 39.02 -16.08 -6.16
CA ASN A 140 39.82 -14.89 -6.44
C ASN A 140 40.84 -14.66 -5.32
N LYS A 141 42.14 -14.69 -5.64
CA LYS A 141 43.22 -14.59 -4.64
C LYS A 141 43.34 -13.23 -3.94
N GLU A 142 42.75 -12.18 -4.51
CA GLU A 142 42.75 -10.82 -3.91
C GLU A 142 41.84 -10.71 -2.67
N PHE A 143 40.89 -11.63 -2.50
CA PHE A 143 39.92 -11.59 -1.40
C PHE A 143 40.17 -12.69 -0.37
N ASN A 144 39.92 -12.38 0.92
CA ASN A 144 39.98 -13.36 1.99
C ASN A 144 38.90 -14.44 1.81
N GLN A 145 39.30 -15.62 1.34
CA GLN A 145 38.35 -16.70 1.03
C GLN A 145 37.61 -17.26 2.25
N LYS A 146 38.12 -17.03 3.48
CA LYS A 146 37.43 -17.45 4.70
C LYS A 146 36.19 -16.61 5.01
N THR A 147 36.11 -15.38 4.49
CA THR A 147 34.98 -14.46 4.73
C THR A 147 33.92 -14.53 3.63
N ILE A 148 34.22 -15.18 2.49
CA ILE A 148 33.25 -15.39 1.42
C ILE A 148 32.37 -16.60 1.75
N ALA A 149 31.05 -16.40 1.75
CA ALA A 149 30.09 -17.46 1.99
C ALA A 149 30.24 -18.64 1.02
N LYS A 150 30.19 -19.87 1.53
CA LYS A 150 30.29 -21.12 0.74
C LYS A 150 29.10 -21.30 -0.20
N GLN A 151 29.24 -22.19 -1.19
CA GLN A 151 28.11 -22.62 -2.01
C GLN A 151 27.03 -23.28 -1.13
N GLY A 152 25.76 -23.13 -1.50
CA GLY A 152 24.63 -23.73 -0.77
C GLY A 152 24.23 -23.04 0.54
N THR A 153 24.80 -21.88 0.89
CA THR A 153 24.47 -21.18 2.14
C THR A 153 23.36 -20.13 2.02
N VAL A 154 22.86 -19.85 0.81
CA VAL A 154 21.67 -19.00 0.63
C VAL A 154 20.46 -19.83 1.04
N ILE A 155 19.68 -19.31 1.98
CA ILE A 155 18.48 -19.99 2.46
C ILE A 155 17.35 -19.72 1.47
N ALA A 156 16.73 -20.79 0.98
CA ALA A 156 15.52 -20.69 0.17
C ALA A 156 14.36 -20.15 1.02
N PRO A 157 13.49 -19.29 0.47
CA PRO A 157 12.32 -18.82 1.20
C PRO A 157 11.33 -19.97 1.42
N ASP A 158 10.68 -19.97 2.58
CA ASP A 158 9.53 -20.82 2.86
C ASP A 158 8.28 -20.27 2.17
N LEU A 159 8.16 -18.94 2.12
CA LEU A 159 6.95 -18.23 1.73
C LEU A 159 7.25 -17.11 0.73
N SER A 160 6.27 -16.82 -0.13
CA SER A 160 6.31 -15.72 -1.10
C SER A 160 5.10 -14.81 -0.89
N LEU A 161 5.36 -13.51 -0.71
CA LEU A 161 4.32 -12.49 -0.63
C LEU A 161 4.27 -11.68 -1.93
N SER A 162 3.08 -11.57 -2.51
CA SER A 162 2.80 -10.76 -3.70
C SER A 162 1.62 -9.83 -3.46
N GLY A 163 1.45 -8.83 -4.32
CA GLY A 163 0.29 -7.96 -4.25
C GLY A 163 0.00 -7.18 -5.52
N LYS A 164 -1.19 -6.59 -5.56
CA LYS A 164 -1.64 -5.73 -6.65
C LYS A 164 -2.55 -4.63 -6.12
N ILE A 165 -2.42 -3.44 -6.68
CA ILE A 165 -3.36 -2.33 -6.45
C ILE A 165 -4.11 -2.10 -7.75
N ILE A 166 -5.44 -2.20 -7.72
CA ILE A 166 -6.31 -2.03 -8.89
C ILE A 166 -7.21 -0.83 -8.65
N GLN A 167 -7.42 -0.01 -9.68
CA GLN A 167 -8.37 1.10 -9.65
C GLN A 167 -9.60 0.81 -10.50
N ARG A 168 -10.79 1.16 -10.00
CA ARG A 168 -12.04 1.21 -10.78
C ARG A 168 -12.72 2.55 -10.58
N THR A 169 -13.15 3.17 -11.69
CA THR A 169 -13.88 4.44 -11.66
C THR A 169 -15.29 4.23 -12.17
N THR A 170 -16.28 4.67 -11.39
CA THR A 170 -17.71 4.54 -11.70
C THR A 170 -18.37 5.92 -11.67
N PRO A 171 -19.02 6.38 -12.76
CA PRO A 171 -19.80 7.62 -12.72
C PRO A 171 -21.03 7.46 -11.83
N LEU A 172 -21.42 8.52 -11.12
CA LEU A 172 -22.60 8.55 -10.25
C LEU A 172 -23.72 9.39 -10.88
N PRO A 173 -25.01 9.10 -10.57
CA PRO A 173 -26.15 9.82 -11.15
C PRO A 173 -26.17 11.32 -10.87
N ASN A 174 -25.52 11.75 -9.78
CA ASN A 174 -25.40 13.16 -9.37
C ASN A 174 -24.26 13.91 -10.09
N GLY A 175 -23.61 13.30 -11.09
CA GLY A 175 -22.49 13.88 -11.82
C GLY A 175 -21.13 13.77 -11.12
N GLU A 176 -21.07 13.18 -9.93
CA GLU A 176 -19.82 12.80 -9.27
C GLU A 176 -19.22 11.51 -9.87
N GLN A 177 -18.01 11.18 -9.44
CA GLN A 177 -17.40 9.88 -9.70
C GLN A 177 -17.05 9.19 -8.39
N ARG A 178 -17.18 7.86 -8.39
CA ARG A 178 -16.66 6.95 -7.37
C ARG A 178 -15.37 6.32 -7.89
N VAL A 179 -14.33 6.34 -7.09
CA VAL A 179 -13.07 5.62 -7.35
C VAL A 179 -12.86 4.59 -6.25
N ASP A 180 -12.76 3.34 -6.66
CA ASP A 180 -12.47 2.19 -5.81
C ASP A 180 -11.05 1.72 -6.06
N TYR A 181 -10.26 1.64 -5.00
CA TYR A 181 -8.94 1.02 -5.01
C TYR A 181 -8.98 -0.31 -4.27
N TYR A 182 -8.63 -1.39 -4.97
CA TYR A 182 -8.54 -2.73 -4.43
C TYR A 182 -7.06 -3.03 -4.18
N ILE A 183 -6.68 -3.19 -2.91
CA ILE A 183 -5.34 -3.61 -2.52
C ILE A 183 -5.42 -5.09 -2.17
N GLN A 184 -4.84 -5.93 -3.01
CA GLN A 184 -4.87 -7.37 -2.90
C GLN A 184 -3.48 -7.89 -2.55
N MET A 185 -3.42 -8.88 -1.65
CA MET A 185 -2.18 -9.54 -1.26
C MET A 185 -2.41 -11.05 -1.18
N SER A 186 -1.41 -11.82 -1.61
CA SER A 186 -1.43 -13.29 -1.54
C SER A 186 -0.14 -13.81 -0.92
N LEU A 187 -0.27 -14.72 0.04
CA LEU A 187 0.83 -15.42 0.71
C LEU A 187 0.83 -16.88 0.26
N THR A 188 1.91 -17.26 -0.40
CA THR A 188 2.09 -18.57 -1.05
C THR A 188 3.18 -19.37 -0.37
N ASP A 189 2.94 -20.66 -0.16
CA ASP A 189 3.99 -21.62 0.18
C ASP A 189 4.85 -21.89 -1.06
N VAL A 190 6.14 -21.57 -0.98
CA VAL A 190 7.08 -21.69 -2.11
C VAL A 190 7.28 -23.15 -2.52
N THR A 191 7.14 -24.10 -1.60
CA THR A 191 7.37 -25.52 -1.86
C THR A 191 6.23 -26.13 -2.67
N SER A 192 4.99 -25.85 -2.26
CA SER A 192 3.79 -26.41 -2.90
C SER A 192 3.23 -25.54 -4.03
N GLY A 193 3.59 -24.25 -4.06
CA GLY A 193 3.01 -23.26 -4.97
C GLY A 193 1.58 -22.87 -4.62
N LEU A 194 1.07 -23.26 -3.45
CA LEU A 194 -0.31 -23.00 -3.04
C LEU A 194 -0.41 -21.71 -2.23
N ALA A 195 -1.29 -20.81 -2.66
CA ALA A 195 -1.73 -19.69 -1.83
C ALA A 195 -2.63 -20.23 -0.71
N PHE A 196 -2.26 -19.97 0.54
CA PHE A 196 -3.04 -20.39 1.71
C PHE A 196 -3.64 -19.21 2.48
N TRP A 197 -3.26 -18.00 2.10
CA TRP A 197 -3.88 -16.77 2.57
C TRP A 197 -3.92 -15.77 1.43
N GLU A 198 -5.09 -15.15 1.26
CA GLU A 198 -5.29 -13.98 0.42
C GLU A 198 -6.11 -12.97 1.20
N GLY A 199 -5.87 -11.70 0.94
CA GLY A 199 -6.59 -10.60 1.54
C GLY A 199 -6.84 -9.50 0.54
N GLU A 200 -7.98 -8.83 0.67
CA GLU A 200 -8.35 -7.66 -0.08
C GLU A 200 -8.83 -6.57 0.87
N GLU A 201 -8.35 -5.35 0.66
CA GLU A 201 -8.88 -4.15 1.30
C GLU A 201 -9.29 -3.14 0.24
N VAL A 202 -10.50 -2.61 0.39
CA VAL A 202 -11.11 -1.69 -0.58
C VAL A 202 -11.20 -0.28 -0.01
N ILE A 203 -10.66 0.68 -0.75
CA ILE A 203 -10.74 2.11 -0.43
C ILE A 203 -11.61 2.78 -1.48
N SER A 204 -12.78 3.23 -1.06
CA SER A 204 -13.78 3.86 -1.92
C SER A 204 -13.90 5.35 -1.61
N LYS A 205 -13.65 6.20 -2.60
CA LYS A 205 -13.81 7.67 -2.53
C LYS A 205 -14.84 8.15 -3.56
N ALA A 206 -15.63 9.16 -3.23
CA ALA A 206 -16.56 9.81 -4.15
C ALA A 206 -16.40 11.34 -4.10
N GLY A 207 -16.53 11.99 -5.25
CA GLY A 207 -16.40 13.44 -5.39
C GLY A 207 -16.49 13.91 -6.84
N SER A 208 -16.31 15.21 -7.05
CA SER A 208 -16.37 15.81 -8.40
C SER A 208 -15.26 15.23 -9.28
N SER A 209 -15.53 15.08 -10.58
CA SER A 209 -14.52 14.77 -11.59
C SER A 209 -13.34 15.76 -11.63
N LYS A 210 -13.54 16.98 -11.09
CA LYS A 210 -12.49 18.00 -10.93
C LYS A 210 -11.48 17.67 -9.82
N ALA A 211 -11.80 16.74 -8.92
CA ALA A 211 -10.92 16.27 -7.84
C ALA A 211 -10.19 14.98 -8.23
N ALA A 212 -9.76 14.91 -9.49
CA ALA A 212 -9.25 13.72 -10.15
C ALA A 212 -8.05 13.07 -9.43
N PRO A 213 -7.84 11.75 -9.59
CA PRO A 213 -6.81 10.99 -8.88
C PRO A 213 -5.39 11.04 -9.50
N TRP A 214 -5.17 11.77 -10.60
CA TRP A 214 -3.92 11.77 -11.36
C TRP A 214 -3.02 12.97 -11.07
#